data_AF-A0A1Q5JYC1-F1
#
_entry.id   AF-A0A1Q5JYC1-F1
#
_cell.length_a   1.000
_cell.length_b   1.000
_cell.length_c   1.000
_cell.angle_alpha   90.00
_cell.angle_beta   90.00
_cell.angle_gamma   90.00
#
_symmetry.space_group_name_H-M   'P 1'
#
loop_
_entity.id
_entity.type
_entity.pdbx_description
1 polymer ?
#
loop_
_entity_poly.entity_id
_entity_poly.type
_entity_poly.pdbx_seq_one_letter_code
_entity_poly.pdbx_strand_id
1 'polypeptide(L)'
;MDEESRHQLVVDRIAALHPRVQAAAQPVAVHSVSWSQVPHIHGAWVNWPDYDHPAFHRLQRGLDRIQFAGDGLNPLTAWMAGAFSSAGEALLRTIENASERK
;
A
#
# COMPACT_ATOMS: atom_id res chain seq x y z
N MET A 1 1.43 -3.61 21.61
CA MET A 1 2.46 -4.66 21.61
C MET A 1 3.74 -3.99 21.18
N ASP A 2 4.73 -3.99 22.05
CA ASP A 2 6.09 -3.50 21.79
C ASP A 2 6.85 -4.43 20.81
N GLU A 3 8.01 -3.96 20.35
CA GLU A 3 8.85 -4.64 19.35
C GLU A 3 9.40 -5.98 19.87
N GLU A 4 9.84 -6.03 21.13
CA GLU A 4 10.36 -7.25 21.76
C GLU A 4 9.30 -8.35 21.83
N SER A 5 8.09 -8.00 22.25
CA SER A 5 6.94 -8.91 22.26
C SER A 5 6.59 -9.43 20.87
N ARG A 6 6.68 -8.58 19.83
CA ARG A 6 6.46 -9.00 18.43
C ARG A 6 7.53 -9.99 17.97
N HIS A 7 8.79 -9.76 18.34
CA HIS A 7 9.90 -10.62 17.96
C HIS A 7 9.77 -12.01 18.60
N GLN A 8 9.52 -12.06 19.91
CA GLN A 8 9.35 -13.34 20.61
C GLN A 8 8.17 -14.14 20.04
N LEU A 9 7.04 -13.48 19.78
CA LEU A 9 5.88 -14.12 19.17
C LEU A 9 6.21 -14.77 17.82
N VAL A 10 6.99 -14.10 16.97
CA VAL A 10 7.38 -14.65 15.66
C VAL A 10 8.29 -15.87 15.83
N VAL A 11 9.29 -15.82 16.72
CA VAL A 11 10.19 -16.94 16.99
C VAL A 11 9.41 -18.16 17.47
N ASP A 12 8.53 -17.99 18.46
CA ASP A 12 7.71 -19.08 19.01
C ASP A 12 6.80 -19.70 17.94
N ARG A 13 6.17 -18.85 17.11
CA ARG A 13 5.30 -19.32 16.02
C ARG A 13 6.06 -20.07 14.95
N ILE A 14 7.22 -19.60 14.54
CA ILE A 14 8.04 -20.29 13.53
C ILE A 14 8.55 -21.62 14.10
N ALA A 15 9.03 -21.67 15.34
CA ALA A 15 9.48 -22.91 15.96
C ALA A 15 8.36 -23.97 16.04
N ALA A 16 7.13 -23.55 16.34
CA ALA A 16 5.97 -24.42 16.38
C ALA A 16 5.55 -24.94 14.99
N LEU A 17 5.58 -24.08 13.96
CA LEU A 17 5.17 -24.44 12.59
C LEU A 17 6.26 -25.19 11.81
N HIS A 18 7.53 -24.91 12.11
CA HIS A 18 8.70 -25.41 11.38
C HIS A 18 9.73 -26.05 12.32
N PRO A 19 9.39 -27.15 13.03
CA PRO A 19 10.25 -27.73 14.06
C PRO A 19 11.60 -28.25 13.55
N ARG A 20 11.73 -28.48 12.24
CA ARG A 20 12.98 -28.93 11.60
C ARG A 20 13.94 -27.78 11.26
N VAL A 21 13.49 -26.53 11.35
CA VAL A 21 14.30 -25.35 11.02
C VAL A 21 14.84 -24.75 12.32
N GLN A 22 15.82 -25.43 12.93
CA GLN A 22 16.39 -25.01 14.22
C GLN A 22 16.99 -23.60 14.17
N ALA A 23 17.53 -23.18 13.03
CA ALA A 23 18.06 -21.83 12.82
C ALA A 23 16.99 -20.73 13.01
N ALA A 24 15.71 -21.04 12.80
CA ALA A 24 14.63 -20.08 13.01
C ALA A 24 14.27 -19.86 14.48
N ALA A 25 14.71 -20.75 15.38
CA ALA A 25 14.56 -20.56 16.82
C ALA A 25 15.58 -19.56 17.40
N GLN A 26 16.64 -19.25 16.66
CA GLN A 26 17.71 -18.34 17.09
C GLN A 26 18.16 -17.45 15.93
N PRO A 27 17.30 -16.50 15.48
CA PRO A 27 17.65 -15.60 14.40
C PRO A 27 18.79 -14.65 14.80
N VAL A 28 19.68 -14.34 13.85
CA VAL A 28 20.78 -13.39 14.05
C VAL A 28 20.26 -11.96 14.25
N ALA A 29 19.16 -11.61 13.59
CA ALA A 29 18.45 -10.36 13.74
C ALA A 29 16.98 -10.54 13.39
N VAL A 30 16.12 -9.72 14.01
CA VAL A 30 14.70 -9.66 13.70
C VAL A 30 14.34 -8.20 13.46
N HIS A 31 13.60 -7.94 12.38
CA HIS A 31 13.06 -6.64 12.06
C HIS A 31 11.57 -6.77 11.80
N SER A 32 10.78 -5.83 12.31
CA SER A 32 9.35 -5.82 12.10
C SER A 32 8.89 -4.45 11.61
N VAL A 33 7.99 -4.45 10.62
CA VAL A 33 7.36 -3.23 10.10
C VAL A 33 5.87 -3.31 10.35
N SER A 34 5.32 -2.27 10.95
CA SER A 34 3.87 -2.06 11.05
C SER A 34 3.52 -0.82 10.23
N TRP A 35 3.08 -1.01 8.99
CA TRP A 35 2.82 0.09 8.04
C TRP A 35 1.89 1.19 8.58
N SER A 36 0.93 0.81 9.43
CA SER A 36 0.04 1.75 10.13
C SER A 36 0.74 2.71 11.10
N GLN A 37 1.94 2.36 11.55
CA GLN A 37 2.76 3.13 12.50
C GLN A 37 3.93 3.85 11.81
N VAL A 38 4.14 3.64 10.51
CA VAL A 38 5.21 4.32 9.77
C VAL A 38 4.75 5.74 9.42
N PRO A 39 5.49 6.79 9.81
CA PRO A 39 5.16 8.17 9.45
C PRO A 39 4.99 8.35 7.95
N HIS A 40 4.00 9.15 7.55
CA HIS A 40 3.64 9.43 6.15
C HIS A 40 3.04 8.25 5.36
N ILE A 41 3.09 7.02 5.88
CA ILE A 41 2.47 5.84 5.25
C ILE A 41 1.11 5.52 5.89
N HIS A 42 1.06 5.40 7.22
CA HIS A 42 -0.17 5.23 8.03
C HIS A 42 -1.10 4.05 7.65
N GLY A 43 -0.73 3.21 6.69
CA GLY A 43 -1.47 2.03 6.25
C GLY A 43 -0.71 1.30 5.15
N ALA A 44 -0.89 -0.02 5.05
CA ALA A 44 -0.18 -0.80 4.02
C ALA A 44 -0.73 -0.54 2.60
N TRP A 45 -2.05 -0.38 2.51
CA TRP A 45 -2.81 -0.04 1.30
C TRP A 45 -4.22 0.42 1.71
N VAL A 46 -4.97 1.01 0.78
CA VAL A 46 -6.39 1.33 0.99
C VAL A 46 -7.26 0.10 0.76
N ASN A 47 -8.32 -0.08 1.55
CA ASN A 47 -9.33 -1.08 1.28
C ASN A 47 -10.63 -0.38 0.88
N TRP A 48 -10.92 -0.31 -0.42
CA TRP A 48 -12.17 0.24 -0.89
C TRP A 48 -13.33 -0.73 -0.61
N PRO A 49 -14.47 -0.23 -0.10
CA PRO A 49 -15.66 -1.08 0.05
C PRO A 49 -16.15 -1.63 -1.28
N ASP A 50 -16.00 -0.83 -2.34
CA ASP A 50 -16.37 -1.14 -3.73
C ASP A 50 -15.57 -0.22 -4.67
N TYR A 51 -15.07 -0.76 -5.79
CA TYR A 51 -14.37 0.02 -6.81
C TYR A 51 -15.31 0.71 -7.80
N ASP A 52 -16.60 0.33 -7.84
CA ASP A 52 -17.65 1.06 -8.56
C ASP A 52 -18.20 2.24 -7.74
N HIS A 53 -17.69 2.43 -6.51
CA HIS A 53 -18.14 3.50 -5.63
C HIS A 53 -17.86 4.88 -6.25
N PRO A 54 -18.84 5.82 -6.28
CA PRO A 54 -18.66 7.12 -6.92
C PRO A 54 -17.45 7.92 -6.42
N ALA A 55 -17.08 7.77 -5.15
CA ALA A 55 -15.89 8.42 -4.58
C ALA A 55 -14.57 7.93 -5.20
N PHE A 56 -14.46 6.64 -5.53
CA PHE A 56 -13.28 6.08 -6.18
C PHE A 56 -13.07 6.73 -7.55
N HIS A 57 -14.11 6.70 -8.39
CA HIS A 57 -14.09 7.36 -9.69
C HIS A 57 -13.90 8.88 -9.59
N ARG A 58 -14.46 9.51 -8.56
CA ARG A 58 -14.30 10.95 -8.33
C ARG A 58 -12.85 11.34 -8.06
N LEU A 59 -12.11 10.51 -7.32
CA LEU A 59 -10.69 10.70 -7.04
C LEU A 59 -9.83 10.42 -8.28
N GLN A 60 -10.15 9.36 -9.04
CA GLN A 60 -9.48 9.06 -10.31
C GLN A 60 -9.57 10.20 -11.33
N ARG A 61 -10.66 10.98 -11.32
CA ARG A 61 -10.84 12.16 -12.20
C ARG A 61 -10.06 13.41 -11.77
N GLY A 62 -9.59 13.47 -10.53
CA GLY A 62 -8.91 14.65 -9.99
C GLY A 62 -9.81 15.89 -9.83
N LEU A 63 -9.19 17.08 -9.72
CA LEU A 63 -9.79 18.39 -9.49
C LEU A 63 -9.15 19.43 -10.41
N ASP A 64 -9.70 19.66 -11.61
CA ASP A 64 -9.18 20.65 -12.60
C ASP A 64 -7.65 20.59 -12.79
N ARG A 65 -6.90 21.35 -11.98
CA ARG A 65 -5.43 21.45 -11.96
C ARG A 65 -4.71 20.43 -11.09
N ILE A 66 -5.43 19.66 -10.28
CA ILE A 66 -4.87 18.70 -9.32
C ILE A 66 -5.28 17.31 -9.73
N GLN A 67 -4.33 16.46 -10.09
CA GLN A 67 -4.58 15.04 -10.36
C GLN A 67 -4.05 14.21 -9.19
N PHE A 68 -4.79 13.17 -8.82
CA PHE A 68 -4.36 12.22 -7.79
C PHE A 68 -3.83 10.96 -8.47
N ALA A 69 -2.79 10.37 -7.89
CA ALA A 69 -2.20 9.10 -8.32
C ALA A 69 -1.76 8.30 -7.10
N GLY A 70 -1.74 6.97 -7.24
CA GLY A 70 -1.41 6.02 -6.19
C GLY A 70 -2.07 4.67 -6.46
N ASP A 71 -1.53 3.60 -5.88
CA ASP A 71 -2.10 2.25 -6.02
C ASP A 71 -3.56 2.18 -5.61
N GLY A 72 -3.94 2.96 -4.59
CA GLY A 72 -5.33 3.12 -4.14
C GLY A 72 -6.29 3.80 -5.11
N LEU A 73 -5.83 4.25 -6.28
CA LEU A 73 -6.68 4.80 -7.36
C LEU A 73 -6.74 3.85 -8.57
N ASN A 74 -6.38 2.59 -8.37
CA ASN A 74 -6.49 1.51 -9.35
C ASN A 74 -7.01 0.24 -8.66
N PRO A 75 -7.82 -0.61 -9.34
CA PRO A 75 -8.26 -1.89 -8.78
C PRO A 75 -7.11 -2.84 -8.36
N LEU A 76 -5.90 -2.64 -8.90
CA LEU A 76 -4.68 -3.32 -8.47
C LEU A 76 -4.04 -2.67 -7.23
N THR A 77 -4.85 -2.34 -6.23
CA THR A 77 -4.39 -1.79 -4.95
C THR A 77 -3.43 -2.78 -4.24
N ALA A 78 -2.46 -2.26 -3.47
CA ALA A 78 -1.34 -2.99 -2.86
C ALA A 78 -0.27 -3.50 -3.86
N TRP A 79 -0.39 -3.17 -5.14
CA TRP A 79 0.60 -3.52 -6.15
C TRP A 79 1.23 -2.28 -6.80
N MET A 80 2.53 -2.37 -7.07
CA MET A 80 3.25 -1.34 -7.83
C MET A 80 2.62 -1.09 -9.21
N ALA A 81 2.06 -2.12 -9.84
CA ALA A 81 1.35 -1.99 -11.11
C ALA A 81 0.18 -0.99 -11.01
N GLY A 82 -0.60 -1.03 -9.93
CA GLY A 82 -1.68 -0.06 -9.71
C GLY A 82 -1.16 1.37 -9.57
N ALA A 83 -0.04 1.55 -8.84
CA ALA A 83 0.61 2.85 -8.71
C ALA A 83 1.07 3.41 -10.07
N PHE A 84 1.79 2.61 -10.87
CA PHE A 84 2.26 3.05 -12.19
C PHE A 84 1.12 3.32 -13.17
N SER A 85 0.09 2.47 -13.20
CA SER A 85 -1.08 2.68 -14.04
C SER A 85 -1.80 3.99 -13.68
N SER A 86 -2.09 4.22 -12.39
CA SER A 86 -2.74 5.45 -11.94
C SER A 86 -1.93 6.71 -12.26
N ALA A 87 -0.58 6.63 -12.19
CA ALA A 87 0.29 7.74 -12.55
C ALA A 87 0.20 8.07 -14.06
N GLY A 88 0.14 7.05 -14.91
CA GLY A 88 -0.08 7.23 -16.35
C GLY A 88 -1.43 7.88 -16.65
N GLU A 89 -2.50 7.43 -16.00
CA GLU A 89 -3.83 8.01 -16.13
C GLU A 89 -3.88 9.47 -15.68
N ALA A 90 -3.26 9.79 -14.54
CA ALA A 90 -3.17 11.16 -14.01
C ALA A 90 -2.42 12.10 -14.97
N LEU A 91 -1.35 11.61 -15.62
CA LEU A 91 -0.62 12.36 -16.63
C LEU A 91 -1.48 12.66 -17.86
N LEU A 92 -2.17 11.66 -18.40
CA LEU A 92 -3.06 11.82 -19.56
C LEU A 92 -4.15 12.86 -19.27
N ARG A 93 -4.81 12.75 -18.10
CA ARG A 93 -5.82 13.74 -17.67
C ARG A 93 -5.26 15.15 -17.55
N THR A 94 -4.03 15.29 -17.05
CA THR A 94 -3.37 16.61 -16.96
C THR A 94 -3.19 17.25 -18.33
N ILE A 95 -2.81 16.46 -19.34
CA ILE A 95 -2.61 16.92 -20.72
C ILE A 95 -3.96 17.27 -21.37
N GLU A 96 -4.98 16.44 -21.18
CA GLU A 96 -6.35 16.67 -21.67
C GLU A 96 -6.91 18.00 -21.11
N ASN A 97 -6.92 18.16 -19.79
CA ASN A 97 -7.41 19.38 -19.12
C ASN A 97 -6.62 20.63 -19.53
N ALA A 98 -5.33 20.50 -19.84
CA ALA A 98 -4.53 21.62 -20.33
C ALA A 98 -4.91 22.03 -21.75
N SER A 99 -5.37 21.09 -22.57
CA SER A 99 -5.77 21.31 -23.95
C SER A 99 -7.15 21.98 -24.05
N GLU A 100 -8.09 21.60 -23.19
CA GLU A 100 -9.46 22.16 -23.15
C GLU A 100 -9.54 23.61 -22.64
N ARG A 101 -8.46 24.12 -22.04
CA ARG A 101 -8.38 25.50 -21.52
C ARG A 101 -7.84 26.52 -22.51
N LYS A 102 -7.38 26.08 -23.68
CA LYS A 102 -6.90 26.96 -24.75
C LYS A 102 -8.05 27.40 -25.62
#